data_AF-A0A925K0T9-F1
#
_entry.id   AF-A0A925K0T9-F1
#
_cell.length_a   1.000
_cell.length_b   1.000
_cell.length_c   1.000
_cell.angle_alpha   90.00
_cell.angle_beta   90.00
_cell.angle_gamma   90.00
#
_symmetry.space_group_name_H-M   'P 1'
#
loop_
_entity.id
_entity.type
_entity.pdbx_description
1 polymer ?
#
loop_
_entity_poly.entity_id
_entity_poly.type
_entity_poly.pdbx_seq_one_letter_code
_entity_poly.pdbx_strand_id
1 'polypeptide(L)'
;MALMDVSGCLTKGHLIELADGSYKDVSEIRKGDGVACVDLHTYEKTVSTVSETFGKTVARTLVVECEDATLRATPAHSFYVYDEPENRIVEKRAEQLSVGDKLVLINSWGRMPPNAPGAKAELTVGQAYLLGVLLGDGHLRMPSKAGTYGTYLSVSDENLGRLENYRQLFLSAFGARGIIKLKQSENTRQRLNVNSTALVRELAGRYPMLTRRSPERYVEASVYREPAHVRAAFLRGLFDAEGTVAHHSVILNSSSVMLVKQVKHLLSFWGIRARVTHFVQDGHRLGDKPIKSGVYYALSINAKDAIKFQEAVGFGCREKTGKLHLLASRQRAGINAMRSRFIMPFDWRERFKHLYRRTRTSSYRRRDVHALSYSQFQIIAGDRRAGTDDLREIECALDRGLIVSKVKSVSVLDEPVQVYDFEVAEHHNYIVDGMLSHNSMGEFKKYIARSFFFWMVRFLRTKYDNVEIVFISHHTEAKQVSEEQFFTQGESGGTVVSSAYQLALDIIRTRYRPSDWNVYPFHFSDGDNYYSDNEEAVRLADELIQTCNLFGYGEIGEEGGGSYRRSSGALLSIFNDRLKKRERFIGVRIDDKEDVYPALKQFFGRRGIEA
;
A
#
# COMPACT_ATOMS: atom_id res chain seq x y z
N MET A 1 27.36 -22.73 12.70
CA MET A 1 25.98 -22.67 12.17
C MET A 1 25.63 -21.22 11.84
N ALA A 2 24.84 -20.94 10.80
CA ALA A 2 24.46 -19.58 10.37
C ALA A 2 22.93 -19.42 10.36
N LEU A 3 22.39 -18.31 10.90
CA LEU A 3 20.95 -18.06 11.11
C LEU A 3 20.54 -16.63 10.66
N MET A 4 19.36 -16.44 10.02
CA MET A 4 18.85 -15.16 9.49
C MET A 4 17.30 -15.06 9.50
N ASP A 5 16.73 -13.86 9.70
CA ASP A 5 15.29 -13.57 9.83
C ASP A 5 14.70 -12.69 8.69
N VAL A 6 13.43 -12.88 8.33
CA VAL A 6 12.64 -12.08 7.35
C VAL A 6 11.14 -12.19 7.68
N SER A 7 10.34 -11.11 7.75
CA SER A 7 9.05 -10.99 7.00
C SER A 7 8.08 -9.85 7.38
N GLY A 8 7.34 -9.38 6.37
CA GLY A 8 6.13 -8.57 6.44
C GLY A 8 5.26 -8.87 5.21
N CYS A 9 3.93 -9.03 5.32
CA CYS A 9 3.08 -9.44 4.17
C CYS A 9 1.67 -8.81 4.23
N LEU A 10 0.96 -8.77 3.09
CA LEU A 10 -0.39 -8.23 2.92
C LEU A 10 -1.41 -9.29 2.48
N THR A 11 -2.68 -9.14 2.81
CA THR A 11 -3.74 -10.06 2.32
C THR A 11 -4.23 -9.72 0.91
N LYS A 12 -4.84 -10.69 0.23
CA LYS A 12 -5.60 -10.46 -1.01
C LYS A 12 -6.65 -9.35 -0.84
N GLY A 13 -6.91 -8.58 -1.89
CA GLY A 13 -7.87 -7.47 -1.92
C GLY A 13 -7.25 -6.08 -1.75
N HIS A 14 -5.91 -6.03 -1.65
CA HIS A 14 -5.12 -4.81 -1.68
C HIS A 14 -4.53 -4.60 -3.07
N LEU A 15 -4.74 -3.41 -3.63
CA LEU A 15 -4.33 -3.09 -4.99
C LEU A 15 -2.97 -2.40 -4.97
N ILE A 16 -2.04 -2.94 -5.74
CA ILE A 16 -0.71 -2.37 -5.97
C ILE A 16 -0.76 -1.51 -7.23
N GLU A 17 -0.24 -0.30 -7.15
CA GLU A 17 -0.09 0.57 -8.32
C GLU A 17 1.06 0.09 -9.20
N LEU A 18 0.78 -0.10 -10.49
CA LEU A 18 1.78 -0.51 -11.48
C LEU A 18 2.48 0.70 -12.12
N ALA A 19 3.63 0.46 -12.75
CA ALA A 19 4.42 1.47 -13.45
C ALA A 19 3.67 2.20 -14.58
N ASP A 20 2.67 1.55 -15.18
CA ASP A 20 1.81 2.13 -16.22
C ASP A 20 0.59 2.89 -15.65
N GLY A 21 0.53 3.06 -14.32
CA GLY A 21 -0.56 3.71 -13.60
C GLY A 21 -1.83 2.86 -13.43
N SER A 22 -1.80 1.61 -13.93
CA SER A 22 -2.84 0.61 -13.65
C SER A 22 -2.65 -0.03 -12.28
N TYR A 23 -3.27 -1.19 -12.06
CA TYR A 23 -3.21 -1.87 -10.79
C TYR A 23 -3.22 -3.39 -10.98
N LYS A 24 -2.67 -4.09 -10.00
CA LYS A 24 -2.89 -5.53 -9.76
C LYS A 24 -3.28 -5.75 -8.32
N ASP A 25 -4.02 -6.81 -8.05
CA ASP A 25 -4.14 -7.30 -6.68
C ASP A 25 -2.77 -7.81 -6.21
N VAL A 26 -2.42 -7.62 -4.93
CA VAL A 26 -1.15 -8.10 -4.37
C VAL A 26 -0.90 -9.59 -4.63
N SER A 27 -1.96 -10.42 -4.67
CA SER A 27 -1.87 -11.85 -4.98
C SER A 27 -1.55 -12.17 -6.46
N GLU A 28 -1.65 -11.17 -7.33
CA GLU A 28 -1.44 -11.28 -8.77
C GLU A 28 -0.12 -10.68 -9.25
N ILE A 29 0.66 -10.06 -8.34
CA ILE A 29 2.00 -9.55 -8.61
C ILE A 29 2.95 -10.71 -8.94
N ARG A 30 3.81 -10.51 -9.94
CA ARG A 30 4.81 -11.48 -10.39
C ARG A 30 6.17 -10.80 -10.54
N LYS A 31 7.23 -11.60 -10.42
CA LYS A 31 8.60 -11.18 -10.75
C LYS A 31 8.64 -10.59 -12.16
N GLY A 32 9.29 -9.44 -12.31
CA GLY A 32 9.38 -8.68 -13.55
C GLY A 32 8.27 -7.65 -13.75
N ASP A 33 7.23 -7.63 -12.91
CA ASP A 33 6.24 -6.55 -12.96
C ASP A 33 6.88 -5.20 -12.58
N GLY A 34 6.56 -4.14 -13.33
CA GLY A 34 6.91 -2.77 -12.94
C GLY A 34 5.87 -2.20 -11.98
N VAL A 35 6.29 -1.74 -10.81
CA VAL A 35 5.44 -1.13 -9.78
C VAL A 35 5.80 0.33 -9.56
N ALA A 36 4.81 1.12 -9.16
CA ALA A 36 5.03 2.50 -8.75
C ALA A 36 5.59 2.55 -7.32
N CYS A 37 6.65 3.34 -7.14
CA CYS A 37 7.33 3.56 -5.88
C CYS A 37 7.62 5.06 -5.68
N VAL A 38 8.25 5.42 -4.58
CA VAL A 38 8.65 6.79 -4.26
C VAL A 38 10.14 6.79 -3.91
N ASP A 39 10.88 7.71 -4.51
CA ASP A 39 12.23 8.04 -4.06
C ASP A 39 12.13 8.85 -2.77
N LEU A 40 12.58 8.28 -1.65
CA LEU A 40 12.51 8.90 -0.33
C LEU A 40 13.51 10.05 -0.13
N HIS A 41 14.40 10.31 -1.07
CA HIS A 41 15.26 11.49 -1.05
C HIS A 41 14.60 12.68 -1.74
N THR A 42 13.97 12.45 -2.88
CA THR A 42 13.35 13.52 -3.70
C THR A 42 11.84 13.69 -3.44
N TYR A 43 11.22 12.69 -2.81
CA TYR A 43 9.76 12.53 -2.65
C TYR A 43 9.02 12.46 -3.99
N GLU A 44 9.75 12.14 -5.06
CA GLU A 44 9.17 11.97 -6.38
C GLU A 44 8.73 10.54 -6.59
N LYS A 45 7.60 10.42 -7.28
CA LYS A 45 7.05 9.13 -7.64
C LYS A 45 7.83 8.59 -8.83
N THR A 46 8.29 7.35 -8.72
CA THR A 46 9.12 6.67 -9.72
C THR A 46 8.61 5.25 -9.91
N VAL A 47 9.35 4.43 -10.66
CA VAL A 47 9.01 3.04 -10.95
C VAL A 47 10.19 2.14 -10.64
N SER A 48 9.88 0.90 -10.27
CA SER A 48 10.88 -0.13 -10.04
C SER A 48 10.32 -1.50 -10.38
N THR A 49 11.22 -2.45 -10.58
CA THR A 49 10.85 -3.81 -10.99
C THR A 49 10.75 -4.73 -9.78
N VAL A 50 9.74 -5.60 -9.79
CA VAL A 50 9.59 -6.66 -8.80
C VAL A 50 10.67 -7.73 -9.02
N SER A 51 11.55 -7.91 -8.06
CA SER A 51 12.66 -8.88 -8.12
C SER A 51 12.23 -10.29 -7.69
N GLU A 52 11.36 -10.38 -6.69
CA GLU A 52 10.90 -11.63 -6.08
C GLU A 52 9.48 -11.52 -5.54
N THR A 53 8.80 -12.66 -5.38
CA THR A 53 7.42 -12.73 -4.87
C THR A 53 7.27 -13.91 -3.92
N PHE A 54 6.54 -13.71 -2.83
CA PHE A 54 6.35 -14.67 -1.76
C PHE A 54 4.87 -14.81 -1.42
N GLY A 55 4.47 -15.98 -0.93
CA GLY A 55 3.13 -16.23 -0.44
C GLY A 55 3.14 -17.28 0.64
N LYS A 56 2.40 -17.03 1.72
CA LYS A 56 2.28 -17.97 2.85
C LYS A 56 0.93 -17.83 3.53
N THR A 57 0.56 -18.82 4.33
CA THR A 57 -0.57 -18.71 5.26
C THR A 57 -0.06 -18.26 6.62
N VAL A 58 -0.74 -17.29 7.24
CA VAL A 58 -0.45 -16.82 8.60
C VAL A 58 -1.71 -16.92 9.45
N ALA A 59 -1.53 -17.26 10.73
CA ALA A 59 -2.64 -17.36 11.68
C ALA A 59 -3.09 -16.00 12.22
N ARG A 60 -2.20 -15.01 12.24
CA ARG A 60 -2.43 -13.70 12.86
C ARG A 60 -2.13 -12.56 11.90
N THR A 61 -3.06 -11.62 11.82
CA THR A 61 -2.95 -10.38 11.03
C THR A 61 -3.44 -9.19 11.83
N LEU A 62 -3.05 -7.98 11.40
CA LEU A 62 -3.56 -6.71 11.90
C LEU A 62 -4.37 -6.03 10.81
N VAL A 63 -5.53 -5.51 11.17
CA VAL A 63 -6.32 -4.60 10.34
C VAL A 63 -6.06 -3.18 10.83
N VAL A 64 -5.42 -2.39 9.98
CA VAL A 64 -5.10 -0.99 10.21
C VAL A 64 -6.12 -0.15 9.46
N GLU A 65 -7.08 0.44 10.17
CA GLU A 65 -8.03 1.37 9.57
C GLU A 65 -7.48 2.79 9.62
N CYS A 66 -7.32 3.38 8.45
CA CYS A 66 -6.87 4.75 8.30
C CYS A 66 -8.02 5.68 7.91
N GLU A 67 -7.69 6.97 7.78
CA GLU A 67 -8.59 7.98 7.26
C GLU A 67 -9.06 7.73 5.82
N ASP A 68 -8.27 6.98 5.05
CA ASP A 68 -8.39 6.81 3.61
C ASP A 68 -8.44 5.37 3.13
N ALA A 69 -7.79 4.44 3.81
CA ALA A 69 -7.72 3.05 3.42
C ALA A 69 -7.84 2.15 4.64
N THR A 70 -8.18 0.89 4.40
CA THR A 70 -8.09 -0.18 5.40
C THR A 70 -7.11 -1.19 4.86
N LEU A 71 -6.05 -1.45 5.62
CA LEU A 71 -4.97 -2.35 5.25
C LEU A 71 -4.98 -3.56 6.20
N ARG A 72 -4.85 -4.77 5.66
CA ARG A 72 -4.70 -5.99 6.45
C ARG A 72 -3.34 -6.62 6.15
N ALA A 73 -2.49 -6.63 7.17
CA ALA A 73 -1.08 -7.00 7.05
C ALA A 73 -0.64 -7.89 8.21
N THR A 74 0.52 -8.53 8.09
CA THR A 74 1.16 -9.21 9.23
C THR A 74 1.68 -8.18 10.25
N PRO A 75 1.83 -8.54 11.53
CA PRO A 75 2.37 -7.66 12.57
C PRO A 75 3.69 -6.97 12.20
N ALA A 76 4.59 -7.71 11.55
CA ALA A 76 5.91 -7.24 11.15
C ALA A 76 5.95 -6.48 9.81
N HIS A 77 4.82 -6.32 9.10
CA HIS A 77 4.79 -5.54 7.86
C HIS A 77 5.02 -4.04 8.14
N SER A 78 5.96 -3.43 7.42
CA SER A 78 6.35 -2.04 7.64
C SER A 78 5.60 -1.07 6.73
N PHE A 79 5.13 0.01 7.33
CA PHE A 79 4.54 1.16 6.64
C PHE A 79 5.40 2.40 6.87
N TYR A 80 5.36 3.33 5.92
CA TYR A 80 5.98 4.63 6.10
C TYR A 80 5.05 5.58 6.87
N VAL A 81 5.55 6.09 7.98
CA VAL A 81 4.88 7.01 8.88
C VAL A 81 5.63 8.34 8.89
N TYR A 82 4.89 9.44 8.80
CA TYR A 82 5.46 10.76 8.89
C TYR A 82 5.61 11.19 10.36
N ASP A 83 6.86 11.24 10.81
CA ASP A 83 7.29 11.80 12.09
C ASP A 83 7.25 13.32 11.99
N GLU A 84 6.09 13.90 12.30
CA GLU A 84 5.85 15.32 12.08
C GLU A 84 6.70 16.25 12.95
N PRO A 85 6.99 15.96 14.24
CA PRO A 85 7.94 16.75 15.03
C PRO A 85 9.34 16.85 14.42
N GLU A 86 9.85 15.77 13.84
CA GLU A 86 11.20 15.70 13.26
C GLU A 86 11.22 15.96 11.74
N ASN A 87 10.06 16.22 11.14
CA ASN A 87 9.87 16.44 9.70
C ASN A 87 10.51 15.37 8.81
N ARG A 88 10.32 14.09 9.15
CA ARG A 88 10.90 12.98 8.39
C ARG A 88 9.92 11.84 8.22
N ILE A 89 10.15 11.04 7.20
CA ILE A 89 9.44 9.78 7.00
C ILE A 89 10.26 8.68 7.68
N VAL A 90 9.60 7.89 8.53
CA VAL A 90 10.20 6.76 9.25
C VAL A 90 9.39 5.50 8.97
N GLU A 91 10.04 4.36 9.07
CA GLU A 91 9.36 3.08 9.02
C GLU A 91 8.78 2.72 10.38
N LYS A 92 7.55 2.19 10.39
CA LYS A 92 6.95 1.54 11.55
C LYS A 92 6.28 0.25 11.13
N ARG A 93 6.47 -0.79 11.94
CA ARG A 93 5.75 -2.07 11.77
C ARG A 93 4.27 -1.90 12.09
N ALA A 94 3.42 -2.72 11.49
CA ALA A 94 1.99 -2.72 11.71
C ALA A 94 1.63 -2.87 13.19
N GLU A 95 2.39 -3.66 13.95
CA GLU A 95 2.19 -3.85 15.40
C GLU A 95 2.62 -2.66 16.26
N GLN A 96 3.48 -1.79 15.72
CA GLN A 96 3.94 -0.57 16.38
C GLN A 96 3.02 0.62 16.10
N LEU A 97 2.10 0.48 15.13
CA LEU A 97 1.17 1.54 14.79
C LEU A 97 0.16 1.77 15.91
N SER A 98 -0.02 3.04 16.26
CA SER A 98 -0.99 3.50 17.25
C SER A 98 -1.98 4.47 16.62
N VAL A 99 -3.16 4.59 17.24
CA VAL A 99 -4.18 5.58 16.82
C VAL A 99 -3.55 6.98 16.83
N GLY A 100 -3.70 7.70 15.71
CA GLY A 100 -3.11 9.02 15.51
C GLY A 100 -1.78 9.05 14.74
N ASP A 101 -1.11 7.89 14.56
CA ASP A 101 0.03 7.78 13.64
C ASP A 101 -0.37 8.22 12.23
N LYS A 102 0.58 8.80 11.48
CA LYS A 102 0.32 9.46 10.20
C LYS A 102 1.00 8.69 9.07
N LEU A 103 0.30 7.73 8.46
CA LEU A 103 0.82 7.02 7.29
C LEU A 103 0.96 7.96 6.10
N VAL A 104 1.95 7.68 5.26
CA VAL A 104 2.18 8.40 4.00
C VAL A 104 1.20 7.89 2.94
N LEU A 105 0.35 8.80 2.44
CA LEU A 105 -0.62 8.59 1.38
C LEU A 105 -0.16 9.32 0.11
N ILE A 106 -0.13 8.59 -1.01
CA ILE A 106 0.18 9.11 -2.34
C ILE A 106 -1.13 9.40 -3.08
N ASN A 107 -1.57 10.65 -3.05
CA ASN A 107 -2.85 11.09 -3.62
C ASN A 107 -2.71 11.53 -5.09
N SER A 108 -2.12 10.66 -5.91
CA SER A 108 -1.76 10.92 -7.31
C SER A 108 -1.71 9.61 -8.13
N TRP A 109 -2.63 8.68 -7.89
CA TRP A 109 -2.62 7.36 -8.56
C TRP A 109 -2.60 7.50 -10.08
N GLY A 110 -1.67 6.83 -10.74
CA GLY A 110 -1.46 6.82 -12.17
C GLY A 110 -0.80 8.08 -12.75
N ARG A 111 -0.41 9.07 -11.93
CA ARG A 111 0.51 10.13 -12.37
C ARG A 111 1.94 9.61 -12.27
N MET A 112 2.69 9.68 -13.36
CA MET A 112 4.12 9.34 -13.42
C MET A 112 4.88 10.50 -14.10
N PRO A 113 6.04 10.94 -13.59
CA PRO A 113 6.91 11.88 -14.29
C PRO A 113 7.79 11.20 -15.36
N PRO A 114 8.05 11.84 -16.51
CA PRO A 114 7.19 12.80 -17.18
C PRO A 114 6.04 12.01 -17.84
N ASN A 115 4.79 12.41 -17.59
CA ASN A 115 3.62 11.89 -18.28
C ASN A 115 3.93 11.93 -19.78
N ALA A 116 4.21 10.78 -20.42
CA ALA A 116 4.56 10.76 -21.83
C ALA A 116 3.39 11.39 -22.61
N PRO A 117 3.54 12.62 -23.16
CA PRO A 117 2.47 13.27 -23.89
C PRO A 117 2.38 12.54 -25.23
N GLY A 118 1.49 11.56 -25.32
CA GLY A 118 1.42 10.73 -26.53
C GLY A 118 0.78 9.36 -26.39
N ALA A 119 0.37 8.94 -25.18
CA ALA A 119 -0.42 7.72 -25.04
C ALA A 119 -1.72 7.85 -25.85
N LYS A 120 -1.80 7.10 -26.95
CA LYS A 120 -2.97 7.06 -27.82
C LYS A 120 -4.12 6.45 -27.02
N ALA A 121 -5.18 7.22 -26.81
CA ALA A 121 -6.39 6.73 -26.17
C ALA A 121 -6.92 5.51 -26.93
N GLU A 122 -7.18 4.40 -26.23
CA GLU A 122 -7.84 3.25 -26.85
C GLU A 122 -9.34 3.48 -26.96
N LEU A 123 -9.89 4.25 -26.01
CA LEU A 123 -11.29 4.64 -25.95
C LEU A 123 -11.50 6.10 -26.36
N THR A 124 -12.54 6.35 -27.14
CA THR A 124 -13.07 7.72 -27.28
C THR A 124 -13.76 8.15 -25.98
N VAL A 125 -13.85 9.48 -25.77
CA VAL A 125 -14.60 10.08 -24.65
C VAL A 125 -16.03 9.55 -24.54
N GLY A 126 -16.72 9.39 -25.69
CA GLY A 126 -18.09 8.87 -25.72
C GLY A 126 -18.18 7.41 -25.32
N GLN A 127 -17.24 6.57 -25.77
CA GLN A 127 -17.16 5.16 -25.38
C GLN A 127 -16.89 5.02 -23.88
N ALA A 128 -15.89 5.75 -23.36
CA ALA A 128 -15.55 5.73 -21.94
C ALA A 128 -16.71 6.18 -21.05
N TYR A 129 -17.39 7.27 -21.41
CA TYR A 129 -18.59 7.74 -20.72
C TYR A 129 -19.68 6.66 -20.68
N LEU A 130 -19.98 6.03 -21.82
CA LEU A 130 -20.97 4.95 -21.88
C LEU A 130 -20.56 3.72 -21.08
N LEU A 131 -19.27 3.36 -21.03
CA LEU A 131 -18.80 2.28 -20.15
C LEU A 131 -19.07 2.59 -18.67
N GLY A 132 -18.86 3.85 -18.25
CA GLY A 132 -19.21 4.29 -16.90
C GLY A 132 -20.70 4.19 -16.61
N VAL A 133 -21.55 4.65 -17.54
CA VAL A 133 -23.02 4.52 -17.43
C VAL A 133 -23.43 3.04 -17.36
N LEU A 134 -22.82 2.19 -18.19
CA LEU A 134 -23.11 0.76 -18.21
C LEU A 134 -22.70 0.06 -16.91
N LEU A 135 -21.62 0.50 -16.28
CA LEU A 135 -21.15 -0.05 -15.01
C LEU A 135 -22.04 0.37 -13.82
N GLY A 136 -22.79 1.46 -13.93
CA GLY A 136 -23.84 1.85 -12.98
C GLY A 136 -25.19 1.23 -13.35
N ASP A 137 -25.94 1.91 -14.20
CA ASP A 137 -27.33 1.57 -14.56
C ASP A 137 -27.48 0.56 -15.72
N GLY A 138 -26.37 0.09 -16.28
CA GLY A 138 -26.37 -0.86 -17.38
C GLY A 138 -26.65 -2.31 -16.94
N HIS A 139 -27.30 -3.04 -17.83
CA HIS A 139 -27.47 -4.47 -17.75
C HIS A 139 -27.02 -5.10 -19.07
N LEU A 140 -25.92 -5.85 -19.01
CA LEU A 140 -25.37 -6.62 -20.12
C LEU A 140 -25.55 -8.10 -19.80
N ARG A 141 -26.28 -8.83 -20.64
CA ARG A 141 -26.47 -10.28 -20.49
C ARG A 141 -25.83 -11.03 -21.65
N MET A 142 -25.00 -12.02 -21.30
CA MET A 142 -24.51 -13.04 -22.22
C MET A 142 -25.07 -14.41 -21.79
N PRO A 143 -25.58 -15.23 -22.73
CA PRO A 143 -26.05 -16.57 -22.40
C PRO A 143 -24.87 -17.48 -22.04
N SER A 144 -25.01 -18.25 -20.96
CA SER A 144 -23.98 -19.16 -20.43
C SER A 144 -23.99 -20.56 -21.06
N LYS A 145 -25.05 -20.92 -21.78
CA LYS A 145 -25.18 -22.20 -22.50
C LYS A 145 -25.56 -21.96 -23.97
N ALA A 146 -24.97 -22.74 -24.87
CA ALA A 146 -25.39 -22.79 -26.27
C ALA A 146 -26.89 -23.13 -26.35
N GLY A 147 -27.67 -22.35 -27.09
CA GLY A 147 -29.13 -22.52 -27.23
C GLY A 147 -30.00 -21.72 -26.26
N THR A 148 -29.42 -20.98 -25.29
CA THR A 148 -30.20 -20.06 -24.44
C THR A 148 -30.32 -18.69 -25.10
N TYR A 149 -31.54 -18.22 -25.38
CA TYR A 149 -31.79 -16.89 -25.92
C TYR A 149 -31.50 -15.78 -24.89
N GLY A 150 -31.06 -14.62 -25.35
CA GLY A 150 -31.06 -13.40 -24.53
C GLY A 150 -29.73 -12.67 -24.40
N THR A 151 -28.99 -12.48 -25.50
CA THR A 151 -27.96 -11.44 -25.57
C THR A 151 -28.64 -10.09 -25.68
N TYR A 152 -28.54 -9.26 -24.63
CA TYR A 152 -29.07 -7.91 -24.70
C TYR A 152 -28.26 -6.95 -23.84
N LEU A 153 -28.24 -5.70 -24.28
CA LEU A 153 -27.73 -4.55 -23.57
C LEU A 153 -28.89 -3.61 -23.29
N SER A 154 -29.05 -3.20 -22.05
CA SER A 154 -30.02 -2.17 -21.72
C SER A 154 -29.52 -1.21 -20.66
N VAL A 155 -29.93 0.05 -20.76
CA VAL A 155 -29.72 1.08 -19.74
C VAL A 155 -31.09 1.57 -19.30
N SER A 156 -31.28 1.78 -18.00
CA SER A 156 -32.54 2.28 -17.46
C SER A 156 -32.33 3.62 -16.77
N ASP A 157 -33.23 4.58 -16.99
CA ASP A 157 -33.18 5.90 -16.35
C ASP A 157 -34.59 6.47 -16.21
N GLU A 158 -34.79 7.38 -15.27
CA GLU A 158 -36.07 8.07 -15.02
C GLU A 158 -36.24 9.27 -15.96
N ASN A 159 -35.14 9.87 -16.41
CA ASN A 159 -35.13 11.01 -17.30
C ASN A 159 -35.04 10.56 -18.77
N LEU A 160 -36.13 10.74 -19.52
CA LEU A 160 -36.23 10.36 -20.93
C LEU A 160 -35.22 11.09 -21.82
N GLY A 161 -34.94 12.38 -21.55
CA GLY A 161 -33.96 13.15 -22.29
C GLY A 161 -32.54 12.59 -22.14
N ARG A 162 -32.22 12.01 -20.97
CA ARG A 162 -30.95 11.33 -20.74
C ARG A 162 -30.84 10.02 -21.52
N LEU A 163 -31.92 9.23 -21.57
CA LEU A 163 -31.95 8.03 -22.42
C LEU A 163 -31.79 8.37 -23.91
N GLU A 164 -32.37 9.48 -24.35
CA GLU A 164 -32.20 9.96 -25.73
C GLU A 164 -30.74 10.35 -26.00
N ASN A 165 -30.08 11.04 -25.06
CA ASN A 165 -28.65 11.32 -25.16
C ASN A 165 -27.81 10.03 -25.21
N TYR A 166 -28.12 9.04 -24.38
CA TYR A 166 -27.46 7.74 -24.43
C TYR A 166 -27.68 7.04 -25.79
N ARG A 167 -28.90 7.12 -26.34
CA ARG A 167 -29.23 6.56 -27.65
C ARG A 167 -28.36 7.16 -28.76
N GLN A 168 -28.19 8.48 -28.76
CA GLN A 168 -27.32 9.16 -29.72
C GLN A 168 -25.84 8.80 -29.52
N LEU A 169 -25.39 8.76 -28.27
CA LEU A 169 -24.02 8.37 -27.93
C LEU A 169 -23.71 6.94 -28.36
N PHE A 170 -24.63 5.98 -28.17
CA PHE A 170 -24.43 4.61 -28.65
C PHE A 170 -24.27 4.55 -30.17
N LEU A 171 -25.04 5.36 -30.90
CA LEU A 171 -24.94 5.45 -32.35
C LEU A 171 -23.60 6.07 -32.78
N SER A 172 -23.17 7.18 -32.18
CA SER A 172 -21.93 7.86 -32.57
C SER A 172 -20.67 7.14 -32.10
N ALA A 173 -20.69 6.53 -30.90
CA ALA A 173 -19.52 5.95 -30.26
C ALA A 173 -19.29 4.47 -30.62
N PHE A 174 -20.38 3.74 -30.90
CA PHE A 174 -20.33 2.30 -31.19
C PHE A 174 -21.06 1.91 -32.49
N GLY A 175 -21.63 2.87 -33.23
CA GLY A 175 -22.43 2.55 -34.43
C GLY A 175 -23.73 1.81 -34.12
N ALA A 176 -24.12 1.70 -32.86
CA ALA A 176 -25.21 0.83 -32.42
C ALA A 176 -26.49 1.61 -32.17
N ARG A 177 -27.57 1.20 -32.84
CA ARG A 177 -28.89 1.80 -32.64
C ARG A 177 -29.56 1.23 -31.39
N GLY A 178 -30.18 2.11 -30.62
CA GLY A 178 -31.01 1.74 -29.46
C GLY A 178 -32.48 2.11 -29.65
N ILE A 179 -33.35 1.35 -28.99
CA ILE A 179 -34.81 1.58 -28.94
C ILE A 179 -35.21 1.83 -27.49
N ILE A 180 -35.83 2.98 -27.24
CA ILE A 180 -36.40 3.31 -25.93
C ILE A 180 -37.78 2.64 -25.85
N LYS A 181 -37.96 1.76 -24.86
CA LYS A 181 -39.27 1.17 -24.54
C LYS A 181 -39.91 1.96 -23.41
N LEU A 182 -41.06 2.55 -23.70
CA LEU A 182 -41.85 3.31 -22.74
C LEU A 182 -42.76 2.39 -21.91
N LYS A 183 -42.77 2.58 -20.59
CA LYS A 183 -43.73 1.98 -19.66
C LYS A 183 -44.83 2.99 -19.35
N GLN A 184 -46.07 2.51 -19.29
CA GLN A 184 -47.28 3.34 -19.18
C GLN A 184 -47.54 3.94 -17.79
N SER A 185 -46.80 3.55 -16.75
CA SER A 185 -47.01 4.08 -15.39
C SER A 185 -46.16 5.31 -15.07
N GLU A 186 -46.76 6.31 -14.42
CA GLU A 186 -46.07 7.49 -13.90
C GLU A 186 -44.90 7.11 -12.98
N ASN A 187 -43.80 7.87 -13.06
CA ASN A 187 -42.58 7.68 -12.26
C ASN A 187 -41.85 6.33 -12.42
N THR A 188 -41.99 5.65 -13.56
CA THR A 188 -41.20 4.43 -13.82
C THR A 188 -39.98 4.65 -14.69
N ARG A 189 -38.86 4.06 -14.25
CA ARG A 189 -37.61 3.95 -15.04
C ARG A 189 -37.91 3.39 -16.42
N GLN A 190 -37.63 4.20 -17.42
CA GLN A 190 -37.72 3.87 -18.83
C GLN A 190 -36.45 3.09 -19.24
N ARG A 191 -36.52 2.32 -20.33
CA ARG A 191 -35.41 1.44 -20.72
C ARG A 191 -35.01 1.65 -22.16
N LEU A 192 -33.74 1.98 -22.37
CA LEU A 192 -33.07 1.92 -23.66
C LEU A 192 -32.53 0.51 -23.89
N ASN A 193 -32.94 -0.15 -24.97
CA ASN A 193 -32.37 -1.44 -25.39
C ASN A 193 -31.50 -1.22 -26.62
N VAL A 194 -30.25 -1.67 -26.56
CA VAL A 194 -29.32 -1.59 -27.70
C VAL A 194 -29.27 -2.97 -28.36
N ASN A 195 -29.78 -3.05 -29.58
CA ASN A 195 -30.01 -4.31 -30.28
C ASN A 195 -28.82 -4.66 -31.18
N SER A 196 -27.65 -4.90 -30.57
CA SER A 196 -26.45 -5.32 -31.30
C SER A 196 -25.74 -6.46 -30.58
N THR A 197 -25.95 -7.69 -31.06
CA THR A 197 -25.29 -8.89 -30.53
C THR A 197 -23.77 -8.81 -30.66
N ALA A 198 -23.27 -8.22 -31.76
CA ALA A 198 -21.84 -8.02 -31.99
C ALA A 198 -21.23 -7.12 -30.92
N LEU A 199 -21.84 -5.95 -30.68
CA LEU A 199 -21.38 -5.02 -29.64
C LEU A 199 -21.43 -5.65 -28.25
N VAL A 200 -22.49 -6.40 -27.93
CA VAL A 200 -22.59 -7.04 -26.61
C VAL A 200 -21.47 -8.05 -26.40
N ARG A 201 -21.15 -8.86 -27.42
CA ARG A 201 -20.03 -9.82 -27.37
C ARG A 201 -18.69 -9.12 -27.22
N GLU A 202 -18.49 -8.05 -27.98
CA GLU A 202 -17.27 -7.24 -27.91
C GLU A 202 -17.08 -6.63 -26.52
N LEU A 203 -18.11 -5.96 -25.98
CA LEU A 203 -18.07 -5.37 -24.65
C LEU A 203 -17.88 -6.42 -23.55
N ALA A 204 -18.56 -7.56 -23.65
CA ALA A 204 -18.42 -8.64 -22.67
C ALA A 204 -17.02 -9.27 -22.68
N GLY A 205 -16.40 -9.39 -23.87
CA GLY A 205 -15.05 -9.93 -24.02
C GLY A 205 -13.97 -8.96 -23.58
N ARG A 206 -14.09 -7.69 -23.96
CA ARG A 206 -13.07 -6.65 -23.66
C ARG A 206 -13.23 -6.04 -22.27
N TYR A 207 -14.45 -5.96 -21.75
CA TYR A 207 -14.76 -5.39 -20.44
C TYR A 207 -15.62 -6.35 -19.59
N PRO A 208 -15.06 -7.50 -19.15
CA PRO A 208 -15.75 -8.47 -18.31
C PRO A 208 -16.42 -7.85 -17.07
N MET A 209 -15.90 -6.74 -16.54
CA MET A 209 -16.54 -5.95 -15.48
C MET A 209 -18.05 -5.69 -15.69
N LEU A 210 -18.51 -5.53 -16.93
CA LEU A 210 -19.91 -5.23 -17.27
C LEU A 210 -20.85 -6.44 -17.15
N THR A 211 -20.30 -7.65 -17.14
CA THR A 211 -21.05 -8.91 -17.02
C THR A 211 -21.26 -9.34 -15.56
N ARG A 212 -20.53 -8.71 -14.63
CA ARG A 212 -20.56 -9.03 -13.20
C ARG A 212 -21.83 -8.52 -12.52
N ARG A 213 -22.26 -9.26 -11.49
CA ARG A 213 -23.33 -8.81 -10.59
C ARG A 213 -22.86 -7.61 -9.79
N SER A 214 -23.78 -6.76 -9.33
CA SER A 214 -23.45 -5.49 -8.66
C SER A 214 -22.41 -5.59 -7.53
N PRO A 215 -22.42 -6.62 -6.63
CA PRO A 215 -21.39 -6.76 -5.59
C PRO A 215 -20.01 -7.19 -6.10
N GLU A 216 -19.94 -7.78 -7.30
CA GLU A 216 -18.74 -8.32 -7.94
C GLU A 216 -18.17 -7.37 -9.01
N ARG A 217 -18.82 -6.23 -9.26
CA ARG A 217 -18.35 -5.23 -10.23
C ARG A 217 -17.02 -4.63 -9.78
N TYR A 218 -16.18 -4.28 -10.75
CA TYR A 218 -14.89 -3.64 -10.57
C TYR A 218 -14.63 -2.75 -11.80
N VAL A 219 -13.52 -2.04 -11.84
CA VAL A 219 -13.05 -1.28 -13.00
C VAL A 219 -11.87 -2.00 -13.63
N GLU A 220 -11.91 -2.23 -14.95
CA GLU A 220 -10.80 -2.86 -15.66
C GLU A 220 -9.51 -2.03 -15.59
N ALA A 221 -8.36 -2.71 -15.50
CA ALA A 221 -7.04 -2.07 -15.48
C ALA A 221 -6.76 -1.26 -16.77
N SER A 222 -7.38 -1.59 -17.90
CA SER A 222 -7.29 -0.81 -19.15
C SER A 222 -7.82 0.62 -18.99
N VAL A 223 -8.86 0.83 -18.17
CA VAL A 223 -9.39 2.17 -17.89
C VAL A 223 -8.38 3.02 -17.14
N TYR A 224 -7.49 2.41 -16.34
CA TYR A 224 -6.45 3.14 -15.64
C TYR A 224 -5.33 3.65 -16.57
N ARG A 225 -5.07 2.95 -17.68
CA ARG A 225 -4.06 3.33 -18.67
C ARG A 225 -4.52 4.43 -19.62
N GLU A 226 -5.82 4.73 -19.64
CA GLU A 226 -6.38 5.76 -20.51
C GLU A 226 -5.88 7.17 -20.13
N PRO A 227 -5.79 8.11 -21.08
CA PRO A 227 -5.47 9.49 -20.77
C PRO A 227 -6.47 10.14 -19.81
N ALA A 228 -6.02 11.18 -19.10
CA ALA A 228 -6.81 11.88 -18.08
C ALA A 228 -8.25 12.20 -18.53
N HIS A 229 -8.42 12.82 -19.70
CA HIS A 229 -9.74 13.22 -20.18
C HIS A 229 -10.69 12.03 -20.46
N VAL A 230 -10.15 10.86 -20.82
CA VAL A 230 -10.93 9.63 -21.05
C VAL A 230 -11.29 8.96 -19.71
N ARG A 231 -10.37 8.92 -18.75
CA ARG A 231 -10.66 8.49 -17.37
C ARG A 231 -11.76 9.35 -16.74
N ALA A 232 -11.69 10.66 -16.94
CA ALA A 232 -12.70 11.61 -16.47
C ALA A 232 -14.06 11.34 -17.10
N ALA A 233 -14.11 11.03 -18.41
CA ALA A 233 -15.34 10.68 -19.10
C ALA A 233 -15.98 9.41 -18.52
N PHE A 234 -15.19 8.36 -18.28
CA PHE A 234 -15.64 7.13 -17.62
C PHE A 234 -16.23 7.41 -16.24
N LEU A 235 -15.50 8.14 -15.38
CA LEU A 235 -16.01 8.50 -14.06
C LEU A 235 -17.29 9.35 -14.16
N ARG A 236 -17.35 10.32 -15.08
CA ARG A 236 -18.53 11.17 -15.29
C ARG A 236 -19.77 10.32 -15.61
N GLY A 237 -19.64 9.34 -16.51
CA GLY A 237 -20.73 8.42 -16.83
C GLY A 237 -21.19 7.59 -15.64
N LEU A 238 -20.25 7.09 -14.84
CA LEU A 238 -20.55 6.33 -13.62
C LEU A 238 -21.23 7.20 -12.56
N PHE A 239 -20.77 8.43 -12.34
CA PHE A 239 -21.38 9.39 -11.41
C PHE A 239 -22.74 9.91 -11.92
N ASP A 240 -22.97 9.98 -13.23
CA ASP A 240 -24.29 10.30 -13.77
C ASP A 240 -25.31 9.18 -13.52
N ALA A 241 -24.87 7.92 -13.47
CA ALA A 241 -25.70 6.79 -13.06
C ALA A 241 -25.89 6.75 -11.53
N GLU A 242 -24.82 6.53 -10.76
CA GLU A 242 -24.86 6.18 -9.33
C GLU A 242 -24.60 7.37 -8.39
N GLY A 243 -24.07 8.47 -8.93
CA GLY A 243 -23.63 9.62 -8.14
C GLY A 243 -24.77 10.55 -7.72
N THR A 244 -24.70 11.09 -6.51
CA THR A 244 -25.65 12.07 -5.97
C THR A 244 -24.89 13.25 -5.38
N VAL A 245 -25.41 14.47 -5.59
CA VAL A 245 -24.91 15.67 -4.93
C VAL A 245 -25.73 15.92 -3.67
N ALA A 246 -25.13 15.65 -2.51
CA ALA A 246 -25.68 15.93 -1.20
C ALA A 246 -25.33 17.37 -0.74
N HIS A 247 -25.81 17.78 0.43
CA HIS A 247 -25.63 19.15 0.94
C HIS A 247 -24.16 19.57 1.11
N HIS A 248 -23.27 18.63 1.47
CA HIS A 248 -21.85 18.89 1.74
C HIS A 248 -20.88 17.92 1.03
N SER A 249 -21.37 17.13 0.08
CA SER A 249 -20.53 16.12 -0.57
C SER A 249 -21.13 15.63 -1.89
N VAL A 250 -20.26 15.15 -2.77
CA VAL A 250 -20.66 14.26 -3.87
C VAL A 250 -20.52 12.83 -3.37
N ILE A 251 -21.57 12.02 -3.50
CA ILE A 251 -21.63 10.65 -2.98
C ILE A 251 -21.85 9.68 -4.14
N LEU A 252 -21.16 8.55 -4.14
CA LEU A 252 -21.46 7.39 -4.98
C LEU A 252 -21.66 6.18 -4.08
N ASN A 253 -22.77 5.47 -4.23
CA ASN A 253 -23.07 4.26 -3.47
C ASN A 253 -22.90 3.02 -4.35
N SER A 254 -22.38 1.93 -3.78
CA SER A 254 -22.32 0.64 -4.48
C SER A 254 -22.35 -0.50 -3.48
N SER A 255 -22.84 -1.67 -3.90
CA SER A 255 -22.69 -2.92 -3.16
C SER A 255 -21.29 -3.55 -3.34
N SER A 256 -20.48 -3.07 -4.30
CA SER A 256 -19.11 -3.56 -4.51
C SER A 256 -18.09 -2.69 -3.80
N VAL A 257 -17.37 -3.28 -2.84
CA VAL A 257 -16.23 -2.65 -2.17
C VAL A 257 -15.08 -2.39 -3.15
N MET A 258 -14.84 -3.31 -4.08
CA MET A 258 -13.75 -3.22 -5.05
C MET A 258 -13.97 -2.04 -6.00
N LEU A 259 -15.18 -1.91 -6.54
CA LEU A 259 -15.56 -0.78 -7.41
C LEU A 259 -15.35 0.56 -6.68
N VAL A 260 -15.79 0.66 -5.43
CA VAL A 260 -15.65 1.89 -4.64
C VAL A 260 -14.19 2.22 -4.35
N LYS A 261 -13.36 1.23 -3.98
CA LYS A 261 -11.91 1.40 -3.81
C LYS A 261 -11.26 1.90 -5.11
N GLN A 262 -11.61 1.31 -6.25
CA GLN A 262 -11.04 1.67 -7.54
C GLN A 262 -11.46 3.05 -8.02
N VAL A 263 -12.74 3.41 -7.84
CA VAL A 263 -13.21 4.78 -8.12
C VAL A 263 -12.46 5.80 -7.27
N LYS A 264 -12.19 5.49 -5.99
CA LYS A 264 -11.33 6.34 -5.14
C LYS A 264 -9.92 6.48 -5.73
N HIS A 265 -9.29 5.41 -6.20
CA HIS A 265 -7.97 5.47 -6.83
C HIS A 265 -8.00 6.31 -8.12
N LEU A 266 -8.99 6.09 -8.99
CA LEU A 266 -9.14 6.88 -10.21
C LEU A 266 -9.31 8.38 -9.92
N LEU A 267 -10.07 8.73 -8.87
CA LEU A 267 -10.23 10.12 -8.44
C LEU A 267 -8.92 10.73 -7.92
N SER A 268 -8.07 9.95 -7.25
CA SER A 268 -6.78 10.46 -6.75
C SER A 268 -5.82 10.84 -7.87
N PHE A 269 -6.05 10.40 -9.12
CA PHE A 269 -5.33 10.95 -10.29
C PHE A 269 -5.47 12.47 -10.39
N TRP A 270 -6.55 13.09 -9.92
CA TRP A 270 -6.69 14.57 -9.87
C TRP A 270 -6.43 15.17 -8.49
N GLY A 271 -5.85 14.39 -7.58
CA GLY A 271 -5.71 14.77 -6.18
C GLY A 271 -7.05 14.93 -5.46
N ILE A 272 -8.13 14.32 -5.97
CA ILE A 272 -9.46 14.30 -5.32
C ILE A 272 -9.43 13.22 -4.25
N ARG A 273 -9.42 13.64 -2.98
CA ARG A 273 -9.41 12.70 -1.84
C ARG A 273 -10.83 12.30 -1.45
N ALA A 274 -11.22 11.08 -1.80
CA ALA A 274 -12.52 10.52 -1.42
C ALA A 274 -12.42 9.62 -0.17
N ARG A 275 -13.46 9.64 0.67
CA ARG A 275 -13.59 8.73 1.82
C ARG A 275 -14.54 7.59 1.49
N VAL A 276 -14.20 6.38 1.91
CA VAL A 276 -15.10 5.22 1.85
C VAL A 276 -15.66 4.94 3.24
N THR A 277 -16.97 4.77 3.32
CA THR A 277 -17.68 4.29 4.52
C THR A 277 -18.61 3.16 4.10
N HIS A 278 -18.97 2.27 5.01
CA HIS A 278 -20.00 1.26 4.75
C HIS A 278 -21.21 1.50 5.64
N PHE A 279 -22.37 1.05 5.20
CA PHE A 279 -23.60 1.05 5.97
C PHE A 279 -24.41 -0.22 5.65
N VAL A 280 -25.17 -0.69 6.63
CA VAL A 280 -26.13 -1.78 6.43
C VAL A 280 -27.46 -1.15 6.07
N GLN A 281 -28.02 -1.54 4.93
CA GLN A 281 -29.40 -1.20 4.59
C GLN A 281 -30.31 -2.32 5.08
N ASP A 282 -31.25 -1.98 5.95
CA ASP A 282 -32.28 -2.92 6.37
C ASP A 282 -33.27 -3.19 5.24
N GLY A 283 -33.71 -4.45 5.18
CA GLY A 283 -34.73 -4.86 4.22
C GLY A 283 -36.03 -4.16 4.53
N HIS A 284 -36.56 -3.41 3.58
CA HIS A 284 -37.85 -2.74 3.71
C HIS A 284 -38.65 -2.89 2.43
N ARG A 285 -39.96 -2.65 2.52
CA ARG A 285 -40.84 -2.67 1.35
C ARG A 285 -40.98 -1.25 0.82
N LEU A 286 -40.68 -1.07 -0.45
CA LEU A 286 -41.04 0.14 -1.18
C LEU A 286 -42.23 -0.19 -2.08
N GLY A 287 -43.44 0.03 -1.56
CA GLY A 287 -44.68 -0.48 -2.15
C GLY A 287 -44.68 -2.02 -2.19
N ASP A 288 -44.90 -2.60 -3.37
CA ASP A 288 -44.89 -4.06 -3.58
C ASP A 288 -43.50 -4.67 -3.75
N LYS A 289 -42.44 -3.85 -3.83
CA LYS A 289 -41.08 -4.34 -4.08
C LYS A 289 -40.34 -4.55 -2.76
N PRO A 290 -39.90 -5.79 -2.45
CA PRO A 290 -38.99 -6.02 -1.35
C PRO A 290 -37.60 -5.49 -1.71
N ILE A 291 -37.09 -4.54 -0.92
CA ILE A 291 -35.70 -4.12 -0.95
C ILE A 291 -34.94 -5.08 -0.03
N LYS A 292 -33.92 -5.72 -0.58
CA LYS A 292 -33.11 -6.69 0.18
C LYS A 292 -32.21 -5.97 1.15
N SER A 293 -32.00 -6.58 2.31
CA SER A 293 -30.95 -6.15 3.22
C SER A 293 -29.58 -6.41 2.60
N GLY A 294 -28.61 -5.53 2.85
CA GLY A 294 -27.26 -5.69 2.32
C GLY A 294 -26.30 -4.64 2.85
N VAL A 295 -25.01 -4.95 2.73
CA VAL A 295 -23.94 -4.00 3.03
C VAL A 295 -23.67 -3.17 1.78
N TYR A 296 -23.70 -1.86 1.93
CA TYR A 296 -23.40 -0.90 0.89
C TYR A 296 -22.22 -0.04 1.29
N TYR A 297 -21.45 0.38 0.29
CA TYR A 297 -20.28 1.23 0.42
C TYR A 297 -20.58 2.58 -0.20
N ALA A 298 -20.39 3.63 0.58
CA ALA A 298 -20.51 5.02 0.13
C ALA A 298 -19.11 5.61 -0.04
N LEU A 299 -18.83 6.06 -1.26
CA LEU A 299 -17.73 6.95 -1.57
C LEU A 299 -18.20 8.38 -1.43
N SER A 300 -17.55 9.17 -0.58
CA SER A 300 -17.87 10.57 -0.35
C SER A 300 -16.70 11.48 -0.71
N ILE A 301 -16.94 12.39 -1.65
CA ILE A 301 -16.06 13.50 -1.98
C ILE A 301 -16.57 14.71 -1.20
N ASN A 302 -15.75 15.22 -0.29
CA ASN A 302 -16.12 16.38 0.51
C ASN A 302 -16.34 17.61 -0.38
N ALA A 303 -17.05 18.62 0.13
CA ALA A 303 -17.37 19.82 -0.62
C ALA A 303 -16.13 20.57 -1.18
N LYS A 304 -14.96 20.50 -0.53
CA LYS A 304 -13.75 21.19 -1.00
C LYS A 304 -13.11 20.51 -2.21
N ASP A 305 -12.99 19.18 -2.15
CA ASP A 305 -12.54 18.38 -3.30
C ASP A 305 -13.63 18.29 -4.38
N ALA A 306 -14.87 18.73 -4.10
CA ALA A 306 -15.90 18.88 -5.11
C ALA A 306 -15.57 19.96 -6.17
N ILE A 307 -14.71 20.94 -5.86
CA ILE A 307 -14.20 21.92 -6.84
C ILE A 307 -13.31 21.20 -7.86
N LYS A 308 -12.32 20.43 -7.38
CA LYS A 308 -11.47 19.58 -8.24
C LYS A 308 -12.31 18.58 -9.02
N PHE A 309 -13.32 17.98 -8.39
CA PHE A 309 -14.25 17.09 -9.06
C PHE A 309 -15.02 17.80 -10.17
N GLN A 310 -15.51 19.02 -9.95
CA GLN A 310 -16.20 19.82 -10.96
C GLN A 310 -15.30 20.15 -12.15
N GLU A 311 -14.04 20.51 -11.88
CA GLU A 311 -13.07 20.89 -12.90
C GLU A 311 -12.57 19.68 -13.72
N ALA A 312 -12.31 18.56 -13.06
CA ALA A 312 -11.74 17.37 -13.70
C ALA A 312 -12.78 16.41 -14.28
N VAL A 313 -13.82 16.08 -13.51
CA VAL A 313 -14.78 15.01 -13.83
C VAL A 313 -16.16 15.57 -14.13
N GLY A 314 -16.79 16.26 -13.18
CA GLY A 314 -18.11 16.85 -13.31
C GLY A 314 -19.25 15.85 -13.50
N PHE A 315 -20.40 16.36 -13.93
CA PHE A 315 -21.55 15.57 -14.36
C PHE A 315 -21.91 15.92 -15.80
N GLY A 316 -22.43 14.95 -16.55
CA GLY A 316 -22.98 15.15 -17.88
C GLY A 316 -24.44 15.63 -17.84
N CYS A 317 -25.19 15.29 -16.79
CA CYS A 317 -26.59 15.72 -16.68
C CYS A 317 -26.75 17.10 -16.02
N ARG A 318 -27.61 17.95 -16.64
CA ARG A 318 -27.82 19.36 -16.24
C ARG A 318 -28.24 19.51 -14.77
N GLU A 319 -29.10 18.63 -14.28
CA GLU A 319 -29.64 18.65 -12.92
C GLU A 319 -28.52 18.50 -11.87
N LYS A 320 -27.64 17.49 -12.02
CA LYS A 320 -26.52 17.27 -11.10
C LYS A 320 -25.43 18.32 -11.28
N THR A 321 -25.18 18.79 -12.50
CA THR A 321 -24.25 19.89 -12.77
C THR A 321 -24.66 21.17 -12.06
N GLY A 322 -25.95 21.54 -12.08
CA GLY A 322 -26.47 22.69 -11.34
C GLY A 322 -26.27 22.56 -9.83
N LYS A 323 -26.57 21.38 -9.26
CA LYS A 323 -26.34 21.09 -7.82
C LYS A 323 -24.85 21.16 -7.46
N LEU A 324 -23.98 20.60 -8.29
CA LEU A 324 -22.53 20.64 -8.08
C LEU A 324 -21.98 22.07 -8.13
N HIS A 325 -22.46 22.89 -9.07
CA HIS A 325 -22.09 24.30 -9.15
C HIS A 325 -22.50 25.08 -7.88
N LEU A 326 -23.70 24.82 -7.35
CA LEU A 326 -24.16 25.40 -6.09
C LEU A 326 -23.28 24.95 -4.91
N LEU A 327 -22.91 23.67 -4.85
CA LEU A 327 -22.02 23.14 -3.83
C LEU A 327 -20.62 23.81 -3.89
N ALA A 328 -20.03 23.90 -5.09
CA ALA A 328 -18.70 24.47 -5.29
C ALA A 328 -18.66 25.98 -5.01
N SER A 329 -19.68 26.73 -5.43
CA SER A 329 -19.78 28.18 -5.17
C SER A 329 -19.90 28.50 -3.68
N ARG A 330 -20.69 27.73 -2.92
CA ARG A 330 -20.78 27.86 -1.45
C ARG A 330 -19.43 27.65 -0.77
N GLN A 331 -18.60 26.73 -1.26
CA GLN A 331 -17.28 26.48 -0.68
C GLN A 331 -16.28 27.59 -0.93
N ARG A 332 -16.32 28.19 -2.12
CA ARG A 332 -15.53 29.38 -2.43
C ARG A 332 -15.85 30.56 -1.49
N ALA A 333 -17.04 30.57 -0.88
CA ALA A 333 -17.49 31.58 0.09
C ALA A 333 -17.12 31.31 1.57
N GLY A 334 -16.43 30.20 1.88
CA GLY A 334 -15.75 30.02 3.18
C GLY A 334 -16.38 29.00 4.15
N ILE A 335 -15.85 27.78 4.14
CA ILE A 335 -15.82 26.86 5.28
C ILE A 335 -14.41 26.25 5.33
N ASN A 336 -13.62 26.58 6.37
CA ASN A 336 -12.20 26.27 6.41
C ASN A 336 -11.85 25.09 7.33
N ALA A 337 -11.93 23.88 6.78
CA ALA A 337 -11.20 22.72 7.30
C ALA A 337 -10.73 21.85 6.14
N MET A 338 -9.48 22.02 5.69
CA MET A 338 -8.88 21.15 4.68
C MET A 338 -8.12 20.04 5.42
N ARG A 339 -8.43 18.78 5.12
CA ARG A 339 -7.87 17.61 5.84
C ARG A 339 -6.50 17.20 5.29
N SER A 340 -6.25 17.38 4.00
CA SER A 340 -4.99 17.03 3.38
C SER A 340 -3.89 17.94 3.88
N ARG A 341 -2.94 17.33 4.60
CA ARG A 341 -1.69 17.96 5.01
C ARG A 341 -0.59 17.30 4.18
N PHE A 342 0.10 18.10 3.40
CA PHE A 342 1.15 17.69 2.47
C PHE A 342 2.48 17.64 3.20
N ILE A 343 3.22 16.57 2.92
CA ILE A 343 4.56 16.32 3.47
C ILE A 343 5.57 17.06 2.58
N MET A 344 6.52 17.76 3.21
CA MET A 344 7.56 18.52 2.52
C MET A 344 8.93 17.88 2.76
N PRO A 345 9.81 17.82 1.74
CA PRO A 345 11.16 17.26 1.90
C PRO A 345 12.13 18.19 2.66
N PHE A 346 11.67 19.37 3.11
CA PHE A 346 12.46 20.35 3.84
C PHE A 346 11.60 21.06 4.88
N ASP A 347 12.23 21.79 5.81
CA ASP A 347 11.50 22.65 6.74
C ASP A 347 11.00 23.90 6.01
N TRP A 348 9.69 23.90 5.70
CA TRP A 348 9.01 25.00 5.02
C TRP A 348 9.08 26.32 5.81
N ARG A 349 9.28 26.30 7.13
CA ARG A 349 9.39 27.53 7.93
C ARG A 349 10.68 28.26 7.62
N GLU A 350 11.79 27.51 7.53
CA GLU A 350 13.09 28.06 7.21
C GLU A 350 13.14 28.53 5.75
N ARG A 351 12.58 27.74 4.82
CA ARG A 351 12.50 28.13 3.41
C ARG A 351 11.69 29.39 3.19
N PHE A 352 10.47 29.45 3.76
CA PHE A 352 9.54 30.56 3.55
C PHE A 352 9.63 31.64 4.64
N LYS A 353 10.73 31.73 5.40
CA LYS A 353 10.87 32.66 6.53
C LYS A 353 10.70 34.13 6.14
N HIS A 354 11.03 34.50 4.89
CA HIS A 354 10.81 35.85 4.35
C HIS A 354 9.33 36.19 4.20
N LEU A 355 8.46 35.18 4.05
CA LEU A 355 7.00 35.32 3.88
C LEU A 355 6.27 35.33 5.24
N TYR A 356 6.87 34.76 6.28
CA TYR A 356 6.27 34.55 7.61
C TYR A 356 5.73 35.82 8.31
N ARG A 357 6.50 36.92 8.35
CA ARG A 357 6.21 38.05 9.25
C ARG A 357 4.87 38.79 9.01
N ARG A 358 4.16 38.53 7.91
CA ARG A 358 2.86 39.17 7.59
C ARG A 358 1.76 38.22 7.12
N THR A 359 2.07 36.97 6.79
CA THR A 359 1.05 35.96 6.54
C THR A 359 0.41 35.64 7.89
N ARG A 360 -0.88 35.97 8.09
CA ARG A 360 -1.60 35.81 9.37
C ARG A 360 -1.83 34.32 9.74
N THR A 361 -0.96 33.41 9.36
CA THR A 361 -1.08 31.96 9.57
C THR A 361 -0.59 31.58 10.96
N SER A 362 -1.54 31.26 11.84
CA SER A 362 -1.29 30.79 13.21
C SER A 362 -0.38 29.55 13.28
N SER A 363 -0.32 28.77 12.20
CA SER A 363 0.51 27.56 12.05
C SER A 363 2.01 27.80 12.12
N TYR A 364 2.52 28.98 11.77
CA TYR A 364 3.95 29.25 11.98
C TYR A 364 4.35 29.29 13.47
N ARG A 365 3.40 29.57 14.37
CA ARG A 365 3.66 29.63 15.82
C ARG A 365 3.70 28.26 16.48
N ARG A 366 3.19 27.23 15.81
CA ARG A 366 3.25 25.83 16.27
C ARG A 366 4.50 25.20 15.72
N ARG A 367 5.47 24.82 16.57
CA ARG A 367 6.74 24.23 16.13
C ARG A 367 6.62 22.75 15.74
N ASP A 368 5.52 22.10 16.10
CA ASP A 368 5.23 20.67 15.95
C ASP A 368 4.49 20.30 14.64
N VAL A 369 4.38 21.24 13.69
CA VAL A 369 3.46 21.15 12.53
C VAL A 369 4.22 21.32 11.22
N HIS A 370 4.80 20.26 10.68
CA HIS A 370 5.62 20.35 9.47
C HIS A 370 4.84 20.08 8.16
N ALA A 371 3.68 19.42 8.22
CA ALA A 371 2.83 19.27 7.05
C ALA A 371 1.89 20.47 6.87
N LEU A 372 1.75 20.94 5.62
CA LEU A 372 0.93 22.09 5.27
C LEU A 372 -0.37 21.67 4.57
N SER A 373 -1.46 22.34 4.89
CA SER A 373 -2.70 22.24 4.13
C SER A 373 -2.64 23.09 2.87
N TYR A 374 -3.46 22.73 1.87
CA TYR A 374 -3.56 23.50 0.62
C TYR A 374 -3.93 24.97 0.85
N SER A 375 -4.80 25.30 1.81
CA SER A 375 -5.11 26.70 2.13
C SER A 375 -3.91 27.46 2.70
N GLN A 376 -3.04 26.79 3.46
CA GLN A 376 -1.79 27.40 3.93
C GLN A 376 -0.85 27.66 2.74
N PHE A 377 -0.73 26.72 1.81
CA PHE A 377 0.01 26.96 0.56
C PHE A 377 -0.54 28.14 -0.23
N GLN A 378 -1.86 28.25 -0.39
CA GLN A 378 -2.47 29.39 -1.09
C GLN A 378 -2.18 30.73 -0.39
N ILE A 379 -2.14 30.75 0.94
CA ILE A 379 -1.77 31.96 1.69
C ILE A 379 -0.30 32.33 1.45
N ILE A 380 0.60 31.35 1.44
CA ILE A 380 2.03 31.58 1.18
C ILE A 380 2.23 32.04 -0.26
N ALA A 381 1.64 31.34 -1.23
CA ALA A 381 1.72 31.66 -2.66
C ALA A 381 1.06 33.00 -3.01
N GLY A 382 0.05 33.44 -2.24
CA GLY A 382 -0.61 34.73 -2.42
C GLY A 382 0.15 35.93 -1.85
N ASP A 383 1.27 35.73 -1.14
CA ASP A 383 2.10 36.84 -0.66
C ASP A 383 2.84 37.48 -1.85
N ARG A 384 2.76 38.81 -1.97
CA ARG A 384 3.39 39.57 -3.07
C ARG A 384 4.91 39.43 -3.14
N ARG A 385 5.55 38.93 -2.08
CA ARG A 385 6.99 38.69 -1.99
C ARG A 385 7.39 37.26 -2.37
N ALA A 386 6.42 36.36 -2.58
CA ALA A 386 6.71 35.01 -3.03
C ALA A 386 7.38 35.08 -4.41
N GLY A 387 8.60 34.56 -4.50
CA GLY A 387 9.35 34.49 -5.75
C GLY A 387 8.86 33.36 -6.65
N THR A 388 9.36 33.31 -7.88
CA THR A 388 9.07 32.21 -8.82
C THR A 388 9.51 30.86 -8.27
N ASP A 389 10.65 30.80 -7.56
CA ASP A 389 11.15 29.58 -6.91
C ASP A 389 10.24 29.10 -5.77
N ASP A 390 9.71 30.03 -4.95
CA ASP A 390 8.77 29.68 -3.88
C ASP A 390 7.49 29.06 -4.45
N LEU A 391 6.94 29.66 -5.50
CA LEU A 391 5.74 29.18 -6.18
C LEU A 391 5.96 27.81 -6.83
N ARG A 392 7.11 27.63 -7.47
CA ARG A 392 7.49 26.35 -8.08
C ARG A 392 7.56 25.24 -7.04
N GLU A 393 8.16 25.49 -5.89
CA GLU A 393 8.28 24.46 -4.85
C GLU A 393 6.92 24.09 -4.24
N ILE A 394 6.04 25.09 -4.04
CA ILE A 394 4.66 24.84 -3.62
C ILE A 394 3.93 23.98 -4.66
N GLU A 395 4.09 24.30 -5.94
CA GLU A 395 3.50 23.52 -7.03
C GLU A 395 4.04 22.08 -7.07
N CYS A 396 5.37 21.90 -6.95
CA CYS A 396 6.01 20.59 -6.85
C CYS A 396 5.45 19.76 -5.67
N ALA A 397 5.28 20.36 -4.49
CA ALA A 397 4.70 19.67 -3.34
C ALA A 397 3.24 19.24 -3.57
N LEU A 398 2.45 20.10 -4.22
CA LEU A 398 1.07 19.79 -4.56
C LEU A 398 0.96 18.69 -5.61
N ASP A 399 1.88 18.66 -6.59
CA ASP A 399 1.88 17.66 -7.66
C ASP A 399 2.41 16.29 -7.18
N ARG A 400 3.47 16.27 -6.35
CA ARG A 400 3.96 15.05 -5.68
C ARG A 400 2.82 14.32 -4.95
N GLY A 401 1.94 15.08 -4.30
CA GLY A 401 0.70 14.55 -3.71
C GLY A 401 0.92 13.66 -2.48
N LEU A 402 2.10 13.72 -1.85
CA LEU A 402 2.39 13.07 -0.58
C LEU A 402 1.65 13.78 0.54
N ILE A 403 0.70 13.09 1.16
CA ILE A 403 -0.12 13.63 2.25
C ILE A 403 -0.20 12.66 3.42
N VAL A 404 -0.58 13.16 4.59
CA VAL A 404 -0.78 12.31 5.78
C VAL A 404 -2.19 11.70 5.81
N SER A 405 -2.25 10.43 6.17
CA SER A 405 -3.46 9.66 6.47
C SER A 405 -3.36 9.12 7.90
N LYS A 406 -4.25 9.55 8.81
CA LYS A 406 -4.16 9.13 10.21
C LYS A 406 -4.70 7.72 10.43
N VAL A 407 -4.04 6.95 11.29
CA VAL A 407 -4.56 5.70 11.85
C VAL A 407 -5.73 6.03 12.77
N LYS A 408 -6.86 5.36 12.57
CA LYS A 408 -8.07 5.47 13.42
C LYS A 408 -8.18 4.32 14.39
N SER A 409 -7.84 3.12 13.94
CA SER A 409 -7.89 1.89 14.75
C SER A 409 -6.88 0.89 14.22
N VAL A 410 -6.40 0.03 15.11
CA VAL A 410 -5.60 -1.15 14.79
C VAL A 410 -6.22 -2.31 15.56
N SER A 411 -6.66 -3.34 14.85
CA SER A 411 -7.30 -4.51 15.44
C SER A 411 -6.61 -5.80 15.02
N VAL A 412 -6.44 -6.71 15.96
CA VAL A 412 -5.89 -8.05 15.69
C VAL A 412 -6.99 -8.94 15.11
N LEU A 413 -6.63 -9.75 14.13
CA LEU A 413 -7.48 -10.79 13.56
C LEU A 413 -6.70 -12.11 13.47
N ASP A 414 -7.06 -13.04 14.34
CA ASP A 414 -6.43 -14.36 14.50
C ASP A 414 -7.17 -15.42 13.66
N GLU A 415 -7.24 -15.17 12.35
CA GLU A 415 -7.84 -16.08 11.38
C GLU A 415 -6.79 -16.47 10.33
N PRO A 416 -6.58 -17.78 10.10
CA PRO A 416 -5.68 -18.26 9.05
C PRO A 416 -6.03 -17.65 7.69
N VAL A 417 -5.08 -16.92 7.11
CA VAL A 417 -5.28 -16.25 5.82
C VAL A 417 -4.00 -16.31 4.98
N GLN A 418 -4.18 -16.44 3.67
CA GLN A 418 -3.08 -16.31 2.72
C GLN A 418 -2.65 -14.84 2.62
N VAL A 419 -1.37 -14.60 2.87
CA VAL A 419 -0.70 -13.33 2.69
C VAL A 419 0.36 -13.44 1.60
N TYR A 420 0.63 -12.29 0.99
CA TYR A 420 1.50 -12.13 -0.16
C TYR A 420 2.48 -11.01 0.14
N ASP A 421 3.71 -11.16 -0.32
CA ASP A 421 4.73 -10.12 -0.27
C ASP A 421 5.55 -10.18 -1.54
N PHE A 422 6.27 -9.10 -1.85
CA PHE A 422 7.15 -9.05 -2.99
C PHE A 422 8.27 -8.04 -2.74
N GLU A 423 9.41 -8.27 -3.39
CA GLU A 423 10.53 -7.35 -3.35
C GLU A 423 10.54 -6.47 -4.60
N VAL A 424 10.85 -5.21 -4.38
CA VAL A 424 10.99 -4.14 -5.37
C VAL A 424 12.44 -3.72 -5.36
N ALA A 425 13.10 -3.81 -6.51
CA ALA A 425 14.49 -3.43 -6.66
C ALA A 425 14.71 -1.94 -6.40
N GLU A 426 15.92 -1.58 -5.96
CA GLU A 426 16.44 -0.21 -5.76
C GLU A 426 15.75 0.60 -4.64
N HIS A 427 14.46 0.83 -4.73
CA HIS A 427 13.73 1.76 -3.84
C HIS A 427 13.09 1.07 -2.64
N HIS A 428 12.93 -0.25 -2.70
CA HIS A 428 12.39 -1.11 -1.65
C HIS A 428 11.00 -0.73 -1.11
N ASN A 429 10.24 0.08 -1.84
CA ASN A 429 8.90 0.51 -1.46
C ASN A 429 7.93 0.44 -2.63
N TYR A 430 6.64 0.42 -2.32
CA TYR A 430 5.56 0.40 -3.31
C TYR A 430 4.30 1.06 -2.77
N ILE A 431 3.37 1.35 -3.69
CA ILE A 431 2.09 1.98 -3.35
C ILE A 431 0.98 0.94 -3.32
N VAL A 432 0.34 0.78 -2.16
CA VAL A 432 -0.76 -0.15 -1.91
C VAL A 432 -2.01 0.56 -1.41
N ASP A 433 -3.13 0.45 -2.12
CA ASP A 433 -4.38 1.18 -1.82
C ASP A 433 -4.15 2.71 -1.59
N GLY A 434 -3.11 3.25 -2.25
CA GLY A 434 -2.64 4.63 -2.14
C GLY A 434 -1.69 4.91 -0.97
N MET A 435 -1.47 3.97 -0.05
CA MET A 435 -0.49 4.11 1.05
C MET A 435 0.90 3.68 0.57
N LEU A 436 1.94 4.28 1.13
CA LEU A 436 3.33 3.86 0.89
C LEU A 436 3.71 2.72 1.85
N SER A 437 4.06 1.56 1.30
CA SER A 437 4.55 0.38 2.03
C SER A 437 6.02 0.15 1.78
N HIS A 438 6.70 -0.44 2.76
CA HIS A 438 8.07 -0.93 2.63
C HIS A 438 8.09 -2.45 2.38
N ASN A 439 9.07 -2.92 1.61
CA ASN A 439 9.35 -4.35 1.49
C ASN A 439 9.89 -4.90 2.81
N SER A 440 9.64 -6.17 3.10
CA SER A 440 10.22 -6.78 4.29
C SER A 440 11.76 -6.92 4.20
N MET A 441 12.43 -6.40 5.23
CA MET A 441 13.89 -6.35 5.45
C MET A 441 14.66 -5.56 4.38
N GLY A 442 15.11 -4.36 4.75
CA GLY A 442 15.82 -3.43 3.87
C GLY A 442 17.16 -3.96 3.34
N GLU A 443 17.60 -3.42 2.21
CA GLU A 443 18.83 -3.82 1.49
C GLU A 443 20.07 -3.78 2.38
N PHE A 444 20.17 -2.76 3.26
CA PHE A 444 21.29 -2.64 4.19
C PHE A 444 21.39 -3.85 5.12
N LYS A 445 20.28 -4.25 5.76
CA LYS A 445 20.29 -5.38 6.71
C LYS A 445 20.64 -6.70 6.01
N LYS A 446 20.06 -6.92 4.82
CA LYS A 446 20.38 -8.05 3.94
C LYS A 446 21.86 -8.04 3.53
N TYR A 447 22.35 -6.89 3.10
CA TYR A 447 23.73 -6.70 2.65
C TYR A 447 24.71 -6.98 3.78
N ILE A 448 24.49 -6.44 4.98
CA ILE A 448 25.34 -6.64 6.15
C ILE A 448 25.34 -8.12 6.56
N ALA A 449 24.17 -8.74 6.69
CA ALA A 449 24.07 -10.16 7.03
C ALA A 449 24.81 -11.04 6.02
N ARG A 450 24.53 -10.87 4.72
CA ARG A 450 25.14 -11.64 3.64
C ARG A 450 26.65 -11.39 3.54
N SER A 451 27.09 -10.14 3.63
CA SER A 451 28.51 -9.77 3.61
C SER A 451 29.25 -10.40 4.78
N PHE A 452 28.67 -10.36 5.97
CA PHE A 452 29.25 -10.97 7.16
C PHE A 452 29.41 -12.48 6.97
N PHE A 453 28.34 -13.18 6.60
CA PHE A 453 28.38 -14.63 6.38
C PHE A 453 29.33 -15.03 5.25
N PHE A 454 29.37 -14.25 4.16
CA PHE A 454 30.30 -14.48 3.06
C PHE A 454 31.76 -14.45 3.52
N TRP A 455 32.16 -13.38 4.22
CA TRP A 455 33.52 -13.23 4.74
C TRP A 455 33.85 -14.28 5.80
N MET A 456 32.90 -14.61 6.66
CA MET A 456 33.06 -15.65 7.68
C MET A 456 33.30 -17.03 7.07
N VAL A 457 32.47 -17.44 6.10
CA VAL A 457 32.62 -18.73 5.38
C VAL A 457 33.98 -18.80 4.68
N ARG A 458 34.39 -17.72 4.00
CA ARG A 458 35.70 -17.62 3.34
C ARG A 458 36.86 -17.72 4.33
N PHE A 459 36.80 -17.00 5.44
CA PHE A 459 37.82 -17.04 6.49
C PHE A 459 37.96 -18.46 7.06
N LEU A 460 36.85 -19.08 7.44
CA LEU A 460 36.83 -20.42 8.03
C LEU A 460 37.44 -21.46 7.08
N ARG A 461 37.02 -21.48 5.81
CA ARG A 461 37.54 -22.40 4.80
C ARG A 461 39.01 -22.16 4.44
N THR A 462 39.53 -20.95 4.66
CA THR A 462 40.94 -20.61 4.38
C THR A 462 41.85 -20.93 5.56
N LYS A 463 41.33 -20.92 6.79
CA LYS A 463 42.13 -21.11 8.01
C LYS A 463 42.08 -22.53 8.58
N TYR A 464 41.06 -23.31 8.23
CA TYR A 464 40.85 -24.64 8.78
C TYR A 464 40.62 -25.63 7.64
N ASP A 465 41.43 -26.71 7.62
CA ASP A 465 41.34 -27.74 6.59
C ASP A 465 40.09 -28.63 6.74
N ASN A 466 39.62 -28.82 7.98
CA ASN A 466 38.46 -29.66 8.30
C ASN A 466 37.37 -28.81 8.95
N VAL A 467 36.56 -28.13 8.14
CA VAL A 467 35.44 -27.31 8.61
C VAL A 467 34.14 -27.67 7.88
N GLU A 468 33.11 -27.98 8.66
CA GLU A 468 31.76 -28.17 8.16
C GLU A 468 30.86 -26.98 8.53
N ILE A 469 30.09 -26.49 7.55
CA ILE A 469 29.22 -25.33 7.73
C ILE A 469 27.78 -25.76 7.50
N VAL A 470 26.97 -25.60 8.54
CA VAL A 470 25.53 -25.83 8.51
C VAL A 470 24.81 -24.48 8.49
N PHE A 471 24.00 -24.27 7.45
CA PHE A 471 23.14 -23.10 7.32
C PHE A 471 21.73 -23.44 7.79
N ILE A 472 21.18 -22.61 8.66
CA ILE A 472 19.79 -22.69 9.11
C ILE A 472 19.11 -21.37 8.75
N SER A 473 18.00 -21.42 8.05
CA SER A 473 17.09 -20.29 7.93
C SER A 473 15.94 -20.48 8.91
N HIS A 474 15.41 -19.38 9.46
CA HIS A 474 14.31 -19.47 10.40
C HIS A 474 13.32 -18.32 10.23
N HIS A 475 12.09 -18.62 10.62
CA HIS A 475 11.02 -17.67 10.78
C HIS A 475 10.18 -18.19 11.96
N THR A 476 9.00 -18.78 11.70
CA THR A 476 8.21 -19.52 12.70
C THR A 476 8.77 -20.92 12.93
N GLU A 477 9.32 -21.53 11.88
CA GLU A 477 10.00 -22.84 11.93
C GLU A 477 11.40 -22.71 11.34
N ALA A 478 12.34 -23.46 11.90
CA ALA A 478 13.72 -23.49 11.42
C ALA A 478 13.94 -24.67 10.46
N LYS A 479 14.76 -24.44 9.43
CA LYS A 479 15.14 -25.47 8.45
C LYS A 479 16.62 -25.40 8.16
N GLN A 480 17.24 -26.56 7.97
CA GLN A 480 18.58 -26.61 7.40
C GLN A 480 18.49 -26.39 5.88
N VAL A 481 19.27 -25.45 5.36
CA VAL A 481 19.29 -25.07 3.94
C VAL A 481 20.70 -25.22 3.35
N SER A 482 20.80 -25.22 2.02
CA SER A 482 22.09 -25.16 1.34
C SER A 482 22.73 -23.76 1.43
N GLU A 483 24.03 -23.66 1.15
CA GLU A 483 24.73 -22.37 1.09
C GLU A 483 24.09 -21.42 0.06
N GLU A 484 23.80 -21.95 -1.14
CA GLU A 484 23.13 -21.19 -2.19
C GLU A 484 21.76 -20.70 -1.73
N GLN A 485 20.95 -21.57 -1.12
CA GLN A 485 19.64 -21.21 -0.57
C GLN A 485 19.76 -20.16 0.55
N PHE A 486 20.72 -20.29 1.44
CA PHE A 486 20.95 -19.34 2.53
C PHE A 486 21.27 -17.93 2.04
N PHE A 487 22.03 -17.81 0.95
CA PHE A 487 22.39 -16.50 0.38
C PHE A 487 21.35 -15.97 -0.62
N THR A 488 20.43 -16.79 -1.12
CA THR A 488 19.47 -16.40 -2.18
C THR A 488 18.00 -16.43 -1.78
N GLN A 489 17.57 -17.31 -0.88
CA GLN A 489 16.16 -17.42 -0.48
C GLN A 489 15.80 -16.41 0.62
N GLY A 490 14.77 -15.60 0.37
CA GLY A 490 14.03 -14.91 1.43
C GLY A 490 13.01 -15.86 2.05
N GLU A 491 13.27 -16.38 3.25
CA GLU A 491 12.26 -17.14 4.00
C GLU A 491 11.47 -16.22 4.92
N SER A 492 10.14 -16.17 4.75
CA SER A 492 9.32 -15.15 5.42
C SER A 492 8.39 -15.77 6.50
N GLY A 493 8.41 -15.28 7.75
CA GLY A 493 7.43 -15.57 8.84
C GLY A 493 7.67 -14.73 10.10
N GLY A 494 6.85 -14.89 11.14
CA GLY A 494 7.14 -14.18 12.40
C GLY A 494 8.38 -14.78 13.05
N THR A 495 9.19 -13.97 13.73
CA THR A 495 10.49 -14.41 14.24
C THR A 495 10.34 -15.21 15.53
N VAL A 496 10.47 -16.54 15.44
CA VAL A 496 10.53 -17.46 16.58
C VAL A 496 11.95 -17.99 16.64
N VAL A 497 12.82 -17.25 17.32
CA VAL A 497 14.26 -17.55 17.40
C VAL A 497 14.52 -18.89 18.11
N SER A 498 13.66 -19.28 19.06
CA SER A 498 13.80 -20.58 19.74
C SER A 498 13.79 -21.76 18.76
N SER A 499 13.03 -21.68 17.66
CA SER A 499 12.94 -22.74 16.65
C SER A 499 14.30 -23.04 16.01
N ALA A 500 15.08 -21.98 15.75
CA ALA A 500 16.43 -22.04 15.22
C ALA A 500 17.40 -22.70 16.21
N TYR A 501 17.32 -22.32 17.48
CA TYR A 501 18.22 -22.86 18.50
C TYR A 501 17.91 -24.32 18.83
N GLN A 502 16.63 -24.69 18.81
CA GLN A 502 16.21 -26.08 18.97
C GLN A 502 16.77 -26.94 17.84
N LEU A 503 16.58 -26.53 16.58
CA LEU A 503 17.13 -27.25 15.44
C LEU A 503 18.67 -27.33 15.49
N ALA A 504 19.33 -26.24 15.91
CA ALA A 504 20.77 -26.23 16.10
C ALA A 504 21.24 -27.29 17.11
N LEU A 505 20.62 -27.34 18.29
CA LEU A 505 20.92 -28.33 19.32
C LEU A 505 20.67 -29.76 18.83
N ASP A 506 19.58 -30.00 18.09
CA ASP A 506 19.26 -31.33 17.56
C ASP A 506 20.29 -31.79 16.53
N ILE A 507 20.75 -30.88 15.66
CA ILE A 507 21.83 -31.16 14.70
C ILE A 507 23.15 -31.48 15.43
N ILE A 508 23.47 -30.74 16.48
CA ILE A 508 24.68 -30.95 17.29
C ILE A 508 24.63 -32.34 17.95
N ARG A 509 23.52 -32.67 18.62
CA ARG A 509 23.36 -33.96 19.32
C ARG A 509 23.44 -35.17 18.39
N THR A 510 22.91 -35.03 17.17
CA THR A 510 22.80 -36.15 16.22
C THR A 510 24.06 -36.33 15.36
N ARG A 511 24.70 -35.25 14.91
CA ARG A 511 25.79 -35.30 13.93
C ARG A 511 27.12 -34.73 14.40
N TYR A 512 27.11 -33.74 15.30
CA TYR A 512 28.30 -32.99 15.67
C TYR A 512 28.49 -32.99 17.19
N ARG A 513 28.72 -34.18 17.77
CA ARG A 513 28.88 -34.33 19.21
C ARG A 513 30.05 -33.47 19.71
N PRO A 514 29.89 -32.66 20.78
CA PRO A 514 30.94 -31.78 21.29
C PRO A 514 32.21 -32.49 21.79
N SER A 515 32.15 -33.80 22.03
CA SER A 515 33.35 -34.60 22.34
C SER A 515 34.30 -34.74 21.16
N ASP A 516 33.76 -34.64 19.93
CA ASP A 516 34.47 -34.95 18.70
C ASP A 516 34.65 -33.70 17.83
N TRP A 517 33.84 -32.66 18.05
CA TRP A 517 33.80 -31.43 17.26
C TRP A 517 33.86 -30.17 18.11
N ASN A 518 34.59 -29.17 17.62
CA ASN A 518 34.46 -27.80 18.09
C ASN A 518 33.29 -27.11 17.38
N VAL A 519 32.27 -26.70 18.14
CA VAL A 519 31.01 -26.16 17.59
C VAL A 519 30.89 -24.67 17.87
N TYR A 520 30.57 -23.90 16.83
CA TYR A 520 30.41 -22.45 16.86
C TYR A 520 29.11 -22.03 16.14
N PRO A 521 28.01 -21.78 16.85
CA PRO A 521 26.80 -21.21 16.28
C PRO A 521 26.87 -19.67 16.24
N PHE A 522 26.51 -19.09 15.08
CA PHE A 522 26.43 -17.66 14.84
C PHE A 522 25.03 -17.31 14.33
N HIS A 523 24.36 -16.37 15.01
CA HIS A 523 23.04 -15.88 14.64
C HIS A 523 23.08 -14.40 14.32
N PHE A 524 22.58 -14.01 13.14
CA PHE A 524 22.40 -12.62 12.76
C PHE A 524 20.93 -12.32 12.51
N SER A 525 20.42 -11.24 13.09
CA SER A 525 19.03 -10.80 12.90
C SER A 525 18.93 -9.30 13.07
N ASP A 526 17.77 -8.73 12.77
CA ASP A 526 17.47 -7.30 13.00
C ASP A 526 17.08 -6.96 14.44
N GLY A 527 17.16 -7.94 15.36
CA GLY A 527 16.90 -7.77 16.80
C GLY A 527 15.51 -8.19 17.24
N ASP A 528 14.68 -8.68 16.31
CA ASP A 528 13.28 -9.01 16.59
C ASP A 528 13.09 -10.47 17.00
N ASN A 529 12.14 -10.66 17.92
CA ASN A 529 11.66 -11.97 18.36
C ASN A 529 10.27 -11.81 18.97
N TYR A 530 9.44 -12.86 18.93
CA TYR A 530 8.17 -12.83 19.65
C TYR A 530 8.41 -12.69 21.16
N TYR A 531 7.66 -11.79 21.83
CA TYR A 531 7.75 -11.63 23.29
C TYR A 531 7.51 -12.93 24.06
N SER A 532 6.56 -13.75 23.60
CA SER A 532 6.29 -15.07 24.16
C SER A 532 7.41 -16.09 23.92
N ASP A 533 8.27 -15.83 22.95
CA ASP A 533 9.41 -16.69 22.60
C ASP A 533 10.69 -16.31 23.36
N ASN A 534 10.78 -15.08 23.89
CA ASN A 534 12.00 -14.58 24.51
C ASN A 534 12.53 -15.45 25.65
N GLU A 535 11.66 -15.97 26.52
CA GLU A 535 12.11 -16.84 27.63
C GLU A 535 12.70 -18.15 27.10
N GLU A 536 12.07 -18.74 26.09
CA GLU A 536 12.52 -20.01 25.50
C GLU A 536 13.78 -19.81 24.66
N ALA A 537 13.87 -18.73 23.89
CA ALA A 537 15.06 -18.35 23.14
C ALA A 537 16.28 -18.15 24.07
N VAL A 538 16.09 -17.51 25.23
CA VAL A 538 17.15 -17.35 26.24
C VAL A 538 17.54 -18.72 26.83
N ARG A 539 16.57 -19.58 27.17
CA ARG A 539 16.82 -20.92 27.70
C ARG A 539 17.65 -21.77 26.74
N LEU A 540 17.27 -21.80 25.46
CA LEU A 540 17.97 -22.57 24.42
C LEU A 540 19.31 -21.94 24.05
N ALA A 541 19.44 -20.62 24.05
CA ALA A 541 20.73 -19.94 23.88
C ALA A 541 21.69 -20.31 25.02
N ASP A 542 21.21 -20.36 26.27
CA ASP A 542 22.03 -20.81 27.41
C ASP A 542 22.47 -22.26 27.26
N GLU A 543 21.60 -23.13 26.75
CA GLU A 543 21.93 -24.51 26.44
C GLU A 543 22.98 -24.64 25.31
N LEU A 544 22.85 -23.84 24.24
CA LEU A 544 23.85 -23.73 23.18
C LEU A 544 25.21 -23.28 23.74
N ILE A 545 25.23 -22.29 24.63
CA ILE A 545 26.45 -21.79 25.29
C ILE A 545 27.14 -22.89 26.11
N GLN A 546 26.36 -23.72 26.82
CA GLN A 546 26.90 -24.82 27.62
C GLN A 546 27.45 -25.96 26.75
N THR A 547 26.80 -26.22 25.62
CA THR A 547 27.12 -27.34 24.72
C THR A 547 28.25 -27.00 23.73
N CYS A 548 28.36 -25.73 23.32
CA CYS A 548 29.28 -25.28 22.27
C CYS A 548 30.52 -24.58 22.84
N ASN A 549 31.52 -24.36 21.98
CA ASN A 549 32.72 -23.63 22.33
C ASN A 549 32.45 -22.13 22.45
N LEU A 550 31.52 -21.62 21.64
CA LEU A 550 31.12 -20.22 21.61
C LEU A 550 29.71 -20.10 21.03
N PHE A 551 28.91 -19.16 21.51
CA PHE A 551 27.69 -18.71 20.84
C PHE A 551 27.80 -17.22 20.50
N GLY A 552 27.68 -16.90 19.21
CA GLY A 552 27.75 -15.54 18.70
C GLY A 552 26.40 -15.03 18.21
N TYR A 553 26.00 -13.83 18.65
CA TYR A 553 24.81 -13.15 18.19
C TYR A 553 25.15 -11.76 17.66
N GLY A 554 24.72 -11.44 16.44
CA GLY A 554 24.86 -10.14 15.80
C GLY A 554 23.51 -9.50 15.52
N GLU A 555 23.28 -8.33 16.10
CA GLU A 555 22.10 -7.52 15.81
C GLU A 555 22.43 -6.46 14.75
N ILE A 556 21.66 -6.42 13.67
CA ILE A 556 21.86 -5.47 12.57
C ILE A 556 20.89 -4.31 12.74
N GLY A 557 21.46 -3.12 12.94
CA GLY A 557 20.73 -1.87 13.10
C GLY A 557 20.24 -1.26 11.79
N GLU A 558 19.95 0.03 11.84
CA GLU A 558 19.60 0.84 10.66
C GLU A 558 20.77 1.76 10.34
N GLU A 559 21.08 1.92 9.04
CA GLU A 559 22.17 2.78 8.54
C GLU A 559 22.00 4.22 9.04
N GLY A 560 23.02 4.79 9.68
CA GLY A 560 22.97 6.14 10.26
C GLY A 560 22.09 6.28 11.51
N GLY A 561 21.56 5.18 12.05
CA GLY A 561 20.84 5.13 13.31
C GLY A 561 21.80 5.31 14.48
N GLY A 562 22.14 6.55 14.82
CA GLY A 562 22.98 6.85 15.99
C GLY A 562 22.49 6.13 17.27
N SER A 563 23.39 5.97 18.24
CA SER A 563 23.32 5.11 19.45
C SER A 563 22.10 5.26 20.39
N TYR A 564 21.05 5.96 19.99
CA TYR A 564 19.81 6.25 20.71
C TYR A 564 18.77 5.12 20.69
N ARG A 565 18.84 4.13 19.80
CA ARG A 565 17.96 2.95 19.85
C ARG A 565 18.49 1.85 20.78
N ARG A 566 18.68 2.16 22.06
CA ARG A 566 18.71 1.13 23.12
C ARG A 566 17.26 0.74 23.45
N SER A 567 16.59 0.06 22.51
CA SER A 567 15.26 -0.48 22.81
C SER A 567 15.42 -1.64 23.78
N SER A 568 14.85 -1.52 24.97
CA SER A 568 14.84 -2.57 26.00
C SER A 568 14.13 -3.86 25.57
N GLY A 569 13.43 -3.83 24.42
CA GLY A 569 12.77 -4.99 23.82
C GLY A 569 13.59 -5.71 22.73
N ALA A 570 14.76 -5.19 22.34
CA ALA A 570 15.59 -5.83 21.32
C ALA A 570 16.30 -7.06 21.88
N LEU A 571 16.40 -8.13 21.09
CA LEU A 571 16.90 -9.42 21.53
C LEU A 571 18.36 -9.35 22.02
N LEU A 572 19.21 -8.49 21.42
CA LEU A 572 20.58 -8.28 21.93
C LEU A 572 20.57 -7.72 23.35
N SER A 573 19.64 -6.80 23.67
CA SER A 573 19.51 -6.25 25.01
C SER A 573 19.08 -7.32 26.01
N ILE A 574 18.16 -8.21 25.62
CA ILE A 574 17.69 -9.31 26.44
C ILE A 574 18.84 -10.30 26.71
N PHE A 575 19.58 -10.70 25.67
CA PHE A 575 20.74 -11.58 25.82
C PHE A 575 21.85 -10.95 26.65
N ASN A 576 22.16 -9.66 26.44
CA ASN A 576 23.18 -8.97 27.24
C ASN A 576 22.80 -8.81 28.71
N ASP A 577 21.52 -8.78 29.04
CA ASP A 577 21.05 -8.75 30.43
C ASP A 577 21.07 -10.16 31.05
N ARG A 578 20.46 -11.13 30.37
CA ARG A 578 20.22 -12.49 30.90
C ARG A 578 21.42 -13.43 30.79
N LEU A 579 22.26 -13.27 29.76
CA LEU A 579 23.42 -14.13 29.48
C LEU A 579 24.76 -13.45 29.83
N LYS A 580 24.72 -12.26 30.46
CA LYS A 580 25.91 -11.43 30.77
C LYS A 580 27.04 -12.17 31.50
N LYS A 581 26.69 -13.17 32.31
CA LYS A 581 27.65 -13.94 33.13
C LYS A 581 28.29 -15.12 32.37
N ARG A 582 27.92 -15.36 31.11
CA ARG A 582 28.43 -16.47 30.31
C ARG A 582 29.61 -16.01 29.45
N GLU A 583 30.82 -16.44 29.79
CA GLU A 583 32.05 -16.05 29.09
C GLU A 583 32.12 -16.49 27.61
N ARG A 584 31.35 -17.54 27.26
CA ARG A 584 31.25 -18.10 25.90
C ARG A 584 30.16 -17.46 25.03
N PHE A 585 29.54 -16.37 25.49
CA PHE A 585 28.61 -15.58 24.69
C PHE A 585 29.29 -14.33 24.12
N ILE A 586 29.03 -14.01 22.86
CA ILE A 586 29.44 -12.74 22.24
C ILE A 586 28.22 -12.14 21.54
N GLY A 587 27.81 -10.96 22.01
CA GLY A 587 26.80 -10.14 21.36
C GLY A 587 27.45 -8.93 20.69
N VAL A 588 27.21 -8.71 19.41
CA VAL A 588 27.67 -7.52 18.69
C VAL A 588 26.49 -6.81 18.03
N ARG A 589 26.65 -5.50 17.80
CA ARG A 589 25.72 -4.69 17.03
C ARG A 589 26.45 -4.12 15.82
N ILE A 590 25.78 -4.10 14.68
CA ILE A 590 26.31 -3.61 13.40
C ILE A 590 25.34 -2.57 12.87
N ASP A 591 25.68 -1.29 13.00
CA ASP A 591 24.82 -0.18 12.58
C ASP A 591 25.26 0.37 11.20
N ASP A 592 26.56 0.24 10.84
CA ASP A 592 27.12 0.71 9.56
C ASP A 592 27.99 -0.36 8.84
N LYS A 593 28.36 -0.13 7.57
CA LYS A 593 29.18 -1.08 6.78
C LYS A 593 30.58 -1.25 7.36
N GLU A 594 31.13 -0.20 7.97
CA GLU A 594 32.44 -0.20 8.62
C GLU A 594 32.48 -1.10 9.85
N ASP A 595 31.33 -1.39 10.47
CA ASP A 595 31.23 -2.23 11.69
C ASP A 595 31.40 -3.73 11.41
N VAL A 596 31.27 -4.17 10.15
CA VAL A 596 31.38 -5.59 9.76
C VAL A 596 32.74 -6.18 10.16
N TYR A 597 33.83 -5.46 9.88
CA TYR A 597 35.18 -5.94 10.17
C TYR A 597 35.52 -5.93 11.68
N PRO A 598 35.22 -4.87 12.45
CA PRO A 598 35.24 -4.90 13.92
C PRO A 598 34.43 -6.04 14.52
N ALA A 599 33.22 -6.31 14.02
CA ALA A 599 32.39 -7.41 14.48
C ALA A 599 33.05 -8.78 14.23
N LEU A 600 33.60 -9.02 13.03
CA LEU A 600 34.38 -10.22 12.72
C LEU A 600 35.58 -10.38 13.68
N LYS A 601 36.29 -9.29 13.99
CA LYS A 601 37.40 -9.32 14.97
C LYS A 601 36.93 -9.66 16.39
N GLN A 602 35.74 -9.25 16.80
CA GLN A 602 35.23 -9.62 18.12
C GLN A 602 34.88 -11.10 18.20
N PHE A 603 34.28 -11.67 17.15
CA PHE A 603 33.95 -13.09 17.10
C PHE A 603 35.16 -14.01 16.94
N PHE A 604 36.16 -13.61 16.14
CA PHE A 604 37.34 -14.43 15.81
C PHE A 604 38.65 -13.94 16.45
N GLY A 605 38.58 -12.94 17.33
CA GLY A 605 39.75 -12.38 18.00
C GLY A 605 40.40 -13.38 18.95
N ARG A 606 41.74 -13.31 19.09
CA ARG A 606 42.48 -14.13 20.06
C ARG A 606 41.99 -13.82 21.47
N ARG A 607 41.19 -14.72 22.04
CA ARG A 607 40.97 -14.79 23.48
C ARG A 607 42.00 -15.76 24.01
N GLY A 608 42.93 -15.25 24.81
CA GLY A 608 43.93 -16.07 25.48
C GLY A 608 43.22 -17.08 26.37
N ILE A 609 43.18 -18.33 25.93
CA ILE A 609 43.23 -19.46 26.83
C ILE A 609 44.71 -19.84 26.78
N GLU A 610 45.45 -19.45 27.81
CA GLU A 610 46.72 -20.10 28.11
C GLU A 610 46.39 -21.59 28.28
N ALA A 611 46.92 -22.40 27.36
CA ALA A 611 46.90 -23.86 27.46
C ALA A 611 48.08 -24.32 28.33
#